data_AF-A0A9D2B4R2-F1
#
_entry.id   AF-A0A9D2B4R2-F1
#
_cell.length_a   1.000
_cell.length_b   1.000
_cell.length_c   1.000
_cell.angle_alpha   90.00
_cell.angle_beta   90.00
_cell.angle_gamma   90.00
#
_symmetry.space_group_name_H-M   'P 1'
#
loop_
_entity.id
_entity.type
_entity.pdbx_description
1 polymer ?
#
loop_
_entity_poly.entity_id
_entity_poly.type
_entity_poly.pdbx_seq_one_letter_code
_entity_poly.pdbx_strand_id
1 'polypeptide(L)'
;MREQSKVGHSRRTACNVGAFVVAMSLLPGLASAEDGMFTLKIENDGLASSDDGHFTSGVEFDWSFAPEEDHWTQRLATALPEGLIGRADRAAYRLTHQIYTPDNIRVSELIEDDRPYAGLVLGGISLYEDVERGDWRQATDLHFDVGLVGPSSLADSLQREAHRV
;
A
#
# COMPACT_ATOMS: atom_id res chain seq x y z
N MET A 1 69.33 -16.10 -14.79
CA MET A 1 69.23 -15.51 -16.14
C MET A 1 67.79 -15.66 -16.60
N ARG A 2 67.06 -14.53 -16.80
CA ARG A 2 65.64 -14.35 -17.21
C ARG A 2 64.59 -14.74 -16.14
N GLU A 3 63.84 -13.87 -15.44
CA GLU A 3 63.04 -12.65 -15.74
C GLU A 3 61.57 -12.94 -16.12
N GLN A 4 60.67 -12.08 -15.59
CA GLN A 4 59.22 -11.86 -15.85
C GLN A 4 58.24 -12.62 -14.91
N SER A 5 57.62 -12.01 -13.89
CA SER A 5 56.55 -10.97 -13.89
C SER A 5 55.19 -11.48 -14.35
N LYS A 6 54.22 -11.60 -13.42
CA LYS A 6 52.94 -10.86 -13.48
C LYS A 6 52.02 -11.13 -12.28
N VAL A 7 51.69 -10.03 -11.63
CA VAL A 7 50.52 -9.78 -10.79
C VAL A 7 49.23 -10.01 -11.59
N GLY A 8 48.16 -10.52 -10.95
CA GLY A 8 46.81 -10.15 -11.39
C GLY A 8 45.67 -11.14 -11.12
N HIS A 9 44.76 -10.67 -10.27
CA HIS A 9 43.31 -10.78 -10.38
C HIS A 9 42.60 -12.05 -9.86
N SER A 10 42.16 -11.89 -8.60
CA SER A 10 40.85 -12.31 -8.09
C SER A 10 39.78 -12.32 -9.19
N ARG A 11 39.17 -13.50 -9.43
CA ARG A 11 37.92 -13.61 -10.17
C ARG A 11 36.83 -14.05 -9.20
N ARG A 12 36.02 -13.04 -8.89
CA ARG A 12 34.84 -13.00 -8.05
C ARG A 12 33.85 -14.10 -8.44
N THR A 13 33.31 -14.74 -7.42
CA THR A 13 32.11 -15.56 -7.42
C THR A 13 31.00 -14.84 -8.17
N ALA A 14 30.54 -15.42 -9.29
CA ALA A 14 29.36 -14.95 -9.99
C ALA A 14 28.13 -15.30 -9.15
N CYS A 15 27.62 -14.33 -8.38
CA CYS A 15 26.28 -14.39 -7.82
C CYS A 15 25.32 -13.99 -8.94
N ASN A 16 24.68 -14.99 -9.57
CA ASN A 16 23.57 -14.76 -10.48
C ASN A 16 22.38 -14.23 -9.67
N VAL A 17 22.30 -12.91 -9.51
CA VAL A 17 21.07 -12.25 -9.09
C VAL A 17 20.18 -12.17 -10.33
N GLY A 18 19.22 -13.09 -10.43
CA GLY A 18 18.17 -13.04 -11.43
C GLY A 18 17.38 -11.73 -11.25
N ALA A 19 17.47 -10.85 -12.24
CA ALA A 19 16.65 -9.67 -12.31
C ALA A 19 15.22 -10.10 -12.68
N PHE A 20 14.33 -10.16 -11.68
CA PHE A 20 12.89 -10.20 -11.92
C PHE A 20 12.46 -8.80 -12.36
N VAL A 21 12.49 -8.54 -13.67
CA VAL A 21 11.81 -7.38 -14.26
C VAL A 21 10.32 -7.73 -14.29
N VAL A 22 9.57 -7.31 -13.27
CA VAL A 22 8.12 -7.22 -13.39
C VAL A 22 7.82 -5.93 -14.15
N ALA A 23 7.78 -6.04 -15.47
CA ALA A 23 7.21 -5.01 -16.33
C ALA A 23 5.69 -5.00 -16.13
N MET A 24 5.19 -4.22 -15.16
CA MET A 24 3.77 -3.90 -15.12
C MET A 24 3.53 -2.77 -16.12
N SER A 25 3.41 -3.16 -17.38
CA SER A 25 3.01 -2.32 -18.49
C SER A 25 1.74 -1.56 -18.13
N LEU A 26 1.83 -0.22 -18.18
CA LEU A 26 0.72 0.71 -18.29
C LEU A 26 -0.33 0.16 -19.26
N LEU A 27 -1.51 -0.15 -18.75
CA LEU A 27 -2.72 -0.20 -19.57
C LEU A 27 -3.38 1.19 -19.48
N PRO A 28 -3.25 2.06 -20.50
CA PRO A 28 -4.26 3.07 -20.74
C PRO A 28 -5.47 2.32 -21.34
N GLY A 29 -6.53 2.12 -20.57
CA GLY A 29 -7.62 1.25 -21.00
C GLY A 29 -8.95 1.51 -20.31
N LEU A 30 -9.58 2.63 -20.69
CA LEU A 30 -11.03 2.91 -20.65
C LEU A 30 -11.77 2.61 -19.34
N ALA A 31 -11.91 3.61 -18.47
CA ALA A 31 -13.12 3.72 -17.65
C ALA A 31 -14.11 4.58 -18.43
N SER A 32 -15.19 3.92 -18.87
CA SER A 32 -16.43 4.49 -19.36
C SER A 32 -16.95 5.57 -18.40
N ALA A 33 -17.71 6.54 -18.91
CA ALA A 33 -18.32 7.61 -18.12
C ALA A 33 -19.45 7.07 -17.22
N GLU A 34 -19.04 6.31 -16.23
CA GLU A 34 -19.81 5.81 -15.10
C GLU A 34 -19.05 6.34 -13.86
N ASP A 35 -19.75 7.02 -12.96
CA ASP A 35 -19.25 8.02 -11.99
C ASP A 35 -18.33 7.45 -10.88
N GLY A 36 -17.74 6.27 -11.11
CA GLY A 36 -16.85 5.56 -10.21
C GLY A 36 -15.43 5.40 -10.74
N MET A 37 -14.47 5.31 -9.82
CA MET A 37 -13.05 5.10 -10.11
C MET A 37 -12.52 3.97 -9.22
N PHE A 38 -11.88 2.99 -9.85
CA PHE A 38 -11.14 1.93 -9.19
C PHE A 38 -9.66 2.32 -9.08
N THR A 39 -9.07 2.10 -7.92
CA THR A 39 -7.65 2.31 -7.67
C THR A 39 -7.06 1.06 -7.04
N LEU A 40 -5.92 0.64 -7.55
CA LEU A 40 -5.09 -0.42 -6.99
C LEU A 40 -3.71 0.17 -6.76
N LYS A 41 -3.28 0.16 -5.51
CA LYS A 41 -1.97 0.63 -5.09
C LYS A 41 -1.19 -0.55 -4.54
N ILE A 42 0.05 -0.69 -4.99
CA ILE A 42 0.96 -1.75 -4.58
C ILE A 42 2.27 -1.09 -4.19
N GLU A 43 2.72 -1.35 -2.97
CA GLU A 43 3.95 -0.82 -2.41
C GLU A 43 4.87 -1.97 -2.02
N ASN A 44 6.18 -1.83 -2.29
CA ASN A 44 7.19 -2.83 -1.97
C ASN A 44 8.55 -2.15 -1.79
N ASP A 45 9.21 -2.39 -0.66
CA ASP A 45 10.56 -1.85 -0.37
C ASP A 45 11.62 -2.33 -1.40
N GLY A 46 11.42 -3.48 -2.02
CA GLY A 46 12.33 -4.05 -3.02
C GLY A 46 12.42 -3.28 -4.34
N LEU A 47 11.57 -2.27 -4.57
CA LEU A 47 11.52 -1.50 -5.83
C LEU A 47 12.29 -0.16 -5.80
N ALA A 48 12.70 0.35 -4.62
CA ALA A 48 13.22 1.72 -4.53
C ALA A 48 14.59 1.88 -3.86
N SER A 49 14.92 1.17 -2.77
CA SER A 49 16.29 1.18 -2.22
C SER A 49 16.47 0.13 -1.12
N SER A 50 17.71 -0.26 -0.86
CA SER A 50 18.07 -1.28 0.13
C SER A 50 18.45 -0.73 1.50
N ASP A 51 18.08 0.50 1.86
CA ASP A 51 18.67 1.15 3.04
C ASP A 51 17.72 2.17 3.71
N ASP A 52 16.59 1.68 4.22
CA ASP A 52 15.89 2.14 5.44
C ASP A 52 14.58 1.36 5.59
N GLY A 53 14.73 0.07 5.90
CA GLY A 53 13.60 -0.84 6.08
C GLY A 53 12.68 -0.33 7.17
N HIS A 54 11.53 0.23 6.78
CA HIS A 54 10.48 0.59 7.72
C HIS A 54 9.09 0.13 7.23
N PHE A 55 8.96 -0.39 5.99
CA PHE A 55 7.68 -0.81 5.40
C PHE A 55 7.81 -1.84 4.25
N THR A 56 7.79 -3.14 4.54
CA THR A 56 8.21 -4.15 3.55
C THR A 56 7.31 -4.25 2.30
N SER A 57 5.98 -4.30 2.47
CA SER A 57 5.06 -4.31 1.34
C SER A 57 3.60 -4.07 1.75
N GLY A 58 2.82 -3.52 0.82
CA GLY A 58 1.39 -3.27 1.01
C GLY A 58 0.61 -3.34 -0.29
N VAL A 59 -0.68 -3.67 -0.16
CA VAL A 59 -1.66 -3.58 -1.23
C VAL A 59 -2.86 -2.79 -0.71
N GLU A 60 -3.35 -1.87 -1.51
CA GLU A 60 -4.56 -1.10 -1.21
C GLU A 60 -5.46 -1.10 -2.44
N PHE A 61 -6.72 -1.39 -2.19
CA PHE A 61 -7.78 -1.37 -3.17
C PHE A 61 -8.82 -0.35 -2.75
N ASP A 62 -9.15 0.56 -3.67
CA ASP A 62 -10.18 1.56 -3.47
C ASP A 62 -11.17 1.51 -4.63
N TRP A 63 -12.45 1.58 -4.29
CA TRP A 63 -13.50 1.86 -5.25
C TRP A 63 -14.27 3.09 -4.81
N SER A 64 -14.03 4.20 -5.51
CA SER A 64 -14.69 5.48 -5.26
C SER A 64 -15.83 5.73 -6.24
N PHE A 65 -16.83 6.49 -5.81
CA PHE A 65 -18.00 6.86 -6.61
C PHE A 65 -18.62 8.16 -6.10
N ALA A 66 -19.37 8.86 -6.94
CA ALA A 66 -20.26 9.94 -6.52
C ALA A 66 -21.59 9.32 -6.01
N PRO A 67 -21.94 9.45 -4.72
CA PRO A 67 -23.17 8.87 -4.20
C PRO A 67 -24.40 9.64 -4.68
N GLU A 68 -25.47 8.92 -5.04
CA GLU A 68 -26.79 9.51 -5.25
C GLU A 68 -27.35 10.10 -3.95
N GLU A 69 -28.26 11.08 -4.04
CA GLU A 69 -28.79 11.80 -2.87
C GLU A 69 -29.50 10.87 -1.87
N ASP A 70 -30.07 9.74 -2.31
CA ASP A 70 -30.74 8.75 -1.45
C ASP A 70 -29.80 7.63 -0.97
N HIS A 71 -28.54 7.61 -1.40
CA HIS A 71 -27.55 6.60 -1.03
C HIS A 71 -27.21 6.66 0.46
N TRP A 72 -26.92 5.52 1.07
CA TRP A 72 -26.72 5.43 2.53
C TRP A 72 -25.50 6.22 3.02
N THR A 73 -24.49 6.40 2.17
CA THR A 73 -23.28 7.20 2.49
C THR A 73 -23.60 8.68 2.62
N GLN A 74 -24.56 9.18 1.84
CA GLN A 74 -25.06 10.54 1.94
C GLN A 74 -25.86 10.72 3.25
N ARG A 75 -26.66 9.71 3.63
CA ARG A 75 -27.35 9.69 4.92
C ARG A 75 -26.38 9.61 6.10
N LEU A 76 -25.28 8.88 5.95
CA LEU A 76 -24.22 8.82 6.96
C LEU A 76 -23.54 10.18 7.12
N ALA A 77 -23.16 10.84 6.02
CA ALA A 77 -22.56 12.17 6.06
C ALA A 77 -23.47 13.18 6.75
N THR A 78 -24.74 13.24 6.33
CA THR A 78 -25.73 14.20 6.87
C THR A 78 -26.19 13.88 8.29
N ALA A 79 -25.96 12.66 8.79
CA ALA A 79 -26.25 12.30 10.19
C ALA A 79 -25.13 12.75 11.16
N LEU A 80 -23.95 13.08 10.65
CA LEU A 80 -22.84 13.57 11.46
C LEU A 80 -22.96 15.08 11.68
N PRO A 81 -22.30 15.63 12.73
CA PRO A 81 -22.25 17.07 12.92
C PRO A 81 -21.66 17.78 11.69
N GLU A 82 -22.27 18.89 11.26
CA GLU A 82 -21.82 19.69 10.10
C GLU A 82 -20.38 20.19 10.22
N GLY A 83 -19.83 20.27 11.44
CA GLY A 83 -18.42 20.60 11.67
C GLY A 83 -17.43 19.47 11.32
N LEU A 84 -17.92 18.24 11.12
CA LEU A 84 -17.13 17.10 10.65
C LEU A 84 -17.28 16.90 9.15
N ILE A 85 -18.52 16.83 8.67
CA ILE A 85 -18.87 16.69 7.25
C ILE A 85 -20.35 17.06 7.07
N GLY A 86 -20.70 17.77 6.01
CA GLY A 86 -22.10 18.13 5.70
C GLY A 86 -22.75 17.23 4.65
N ARG A 87 -21.98 16.82 3.64
CA ARG A 87 -22.39 15.90 2.55
C ARG A 87 -21.22 15.04 2.08
N ALA A 88 -21.50 13.97 1.36
CA ALA A 88 -20.49 13.21 0.64
C ALA A 88 -20.56 13.55 -0.85
N ASP A 89 -19.61 14.35 -1.35
CA ASP A 89 -19.45 14.57 -2.79
C ASP A 89 -18.86 13.33 -3.47
N ARG A 90 -18.03 12.59 -2.74
CA ARG A 90 -17.58 11.24 -3.10
C ARG A 90 -17.60 10.33 -1.89
N ALA A 91 -17.74 9.04 -2.16
CA ALA A 91 -17.54 7.98 -1.18
C ALA A 91 -16.61 6.92 -1.77
N ALA A 92 -15.89 6.18 -0.92
CA ALA A 92 -15.07 5.06 -1.37
C ALA A 92 -15.11 3.88 -0.41
N TYR A 93 -15.19 2.67 -0.96
CA TYR A 93 -14.89 1.44 -0.22
C TYR A 93 -13.41 1.14 -0.33
N ARG A 94 -12.77 0.84 0.80
CA ARG A 94 -11.33 0.62 0.88
C ARG A 94 -11.00 -0.72 1.52
N LEU A 95 -9.99 -1.37 0.98
CA LEU A 95 -9.38 -2.57 1.55
C LEU A 95 -7.86 -2.43 1.47
N THR A 96 -7.22 -2.39 2.64
CA THR A 96 -5.78 -2.21 2.77
C THR A 96 -5.18 -3.43 3.46
N HIS A 97 -4.12 -3.99 2.90
CA HIS A 97 -3.31 -5.05 3.50
C HIS A 97 -1.86 -4.59 3.56
N GLN A 98 -1.27 -4.64 4.76
CA GLN A 98 0.10 -4.20 5.01
C GLN A 98 0.86 -5.27 5.78
N ILE A 99 2.14 -5.43 5.45
CA ILE A 99 3.05 -6.36 6.11
C ILE A 99 4.25 -5.59 6.65
N TYR A 100 4.47 -5.71 7.95
CA TYR A 100 5.61 -5.15 8.65
C TYR A 100 6.56 -6.28 9.06
N THR A 101 7.84 -6.15 8.74
CA THR A 101 8.90 -7.06 9.19
C THR A 101 10.02 -6.29 9.90
N PRO A 102 10.70 -6.87 10.90
CA PRO A 102 11.92 -6.29 11.47
C PRO A 102 13.00 -6.08 10.39
N ASP A 103 13.99 -5.24 10.70
CA ASP A 103 15.12 -4.93 9.81
C ASP A 103 15.97 -6.18 9.55
N ASN A 104 16.15 -7.01 10.58
CA ASN A 104 16.85 -8.28 10.43
C ASN A 104 15.89 -9.45 10.27
N ILE A 105 15.49 -9.71 9.03
CA ILE A 105 14.60 -10.82 8.68
C ILE A 105 15.20 -12.23 8.81
N ARG A 106 16.47 -12.35 9.24
CA ARG A 106 17.15 -13.66 9.43
C ARG A 106 17.06 -14.17 10.85
N VAL A 107 16.57 -13.36 11.78
CA VAL A 107 16.42 -13.71 13.19
C VAL A 107 14.95 -14.03 13.44
N SER A 108 14.68 -15.25 13.91
CA SER A 108 13.33 -15.71 14.25
C SER A 108 12.92 -15.38 15.69
N GLU A 109 13.88 -14.93 16.51
CA GLU A 109 13.65 -14.51 17.89
C GLU A 109 13.08 -13.09 17.93
N LEU A 110 12.33 -12.78 18.99
CA LEU A 110 11.85 -11.42 19.23
C LEU A 110 13.06 -10.49 19.38
N ILE A 111 13.09 -9.43 18.59
CA ILE A 111 14.04 -8.32 18.75
C ILE A 111 13.28 -7.24 19.54
N GLU A 112 13.57 -7.10 20.83
CA GLU A 112 12.81 -6.21 21.74
C GLU A 112 12.86 -4.73 21.31
N ASP A 113 13.93 -4.33 20.62
CA ASP A 113 14.16 -2.96 20.16
C ASP A 113 13.79 -2.73 18.67
N ASP A 114 13.12 -3.70 18.01
CA ASP A 114 12.68 -3.60 16.61
C ASP A 114 11.20 -4.00 16.45
N ARG A 115 10.60 -3.65 15.32
CA ARG A 115 9.19 -3.94 15.04
C ARG A 115 8.96 -5.45 14.88
N PRO A 116 7.89 -6.00 15.47
CA PRO A 116 7.56 -7.41 15.31
C PRO A 116 7.07 -7.69 13.90
N TYR A 117 7.13 -8.96 13.50
CA TYR A 117 6.37 -9.44 12.34
C TYR A 117 4.88 -9.22 12.59
N ALA A 118 4.26 -8.35 11.81
CA ALA A 118 2.85 -8.06 11.92
C ALA A 118 2.24 -7.89 10.53
N GLY A 119 1.09 -8.53 10.32
CA GLY A 119 0.22 -8.16 9.23
C GLY A 119 -0.96 -7.34 9.75
N LEU A 120 -1.38 -6.39 8.94
CA LEU A 120 -2.53 -5.52 9.18
C LEU A 120 -3.46 -5.63 7.99
N VAL A 121 -4.74 -5.90 8.25
CA VAL A 121 -5.79 -5.76 7.25
C VAL A 121 -6.83 -4.78 7.77
N LEU A 122 -7.13 -3.76 6.96
CA LEU A 122 -8.14 -2.75 7.23
C LEU A 122 -9.15 -2.78 6.09
N GLY A 123 -10.43 -2.77 6.43
CA GLY A 123 -11.52 -2.52 5.50
C GLY A 123 -12.35 -1.36 6.01
N GLY A 124 -12.81 -0.51 5.12
CA GLY A 124 -13.50 0.69 5.54
C GLY A 124 -14.22 1.45 4.45
N ILE A 125 -14.81 2.57 4.87
CA ILE A 125 -15.42 3.56 4.01
C ILE A 125 -14.78 4.92 4.22
N SER A 126 -14.59 5.66 3.13
CA SER A 126 -14.26 7.08 3.13
C SER A 126 -15.42 7.91 2.61
N LEU A 127 -15.61 9.09 3.18
CA LEU A 127 -16.49 10.15 2.69
C LEU A 127 -15.64 11.38 2.41
N TYR A 128 -15.88 12.04 1.28
CA TYR A 128 -15.15 13.21 0.83
C TYR A 128 -16.12 14.35 0.56
N GLU A 129 -15.81 15.53 1.11
CA GLU A 129 -16.58 16.75 0.91
C GLU A 129 -15.67 17.88 0.44
N ASP A 130 -16.15 18.64 -0.53
CA ASP A 130 -15.45 19.77 -1.11
C ASP A 130 -16.34 21.00 -1.12
N VAL A 131 -16.02 21.98 -0.26
CA VAL A 131 -16.80 23.21 -0.11
C VAL A 131 -16.01 24.42 -0.62
N GLU A 132 -16.60 25.18 -1.55
CA GLU A 132 -16.05 26.47 -1.97
C GLU A 132 -16.17 27.51 -0.84
N ARG A 133 -15.06 28.18 -0.53
CA ARG A 133 -14.94 29.19 0.54
C ARG A 133 -14.43 30.51 -0.05
N GLY A 134 -15.13 31.02 -1.06
CA GLY A 134 -14.73 32.22 -1.80
C GLY A 134 -13.50 31.93 -2.65
N ASP A 135 -12.34 32.45 -2.26
CA ASP A 135 -11.10 32.33 -3.04
C ASP A 135 -10.34 31.01 -2.80
N TRP A 136 -10.82 30.15 -1.91
CA TRP A 136 -10.20 28.84 -1.61
C TRP A 136 -11.25 27.74 -1.50
N ARG A 137 -10.80 26.48 -1.53
CA ARG A 137 -11.63 25.27 -1.42
C ARG A 137 -11.24 24.50 -0.17
N GLN A 138 -12.23 24.14 0.65
CA GLN A 138 -12.05 23.27 1.79
C GLN A 138 -12.35 21.84 1.36
N ALA A 139 -11.34 20.96 1.43
CA ALA A 139 -11.50 19.52 1.27
C ALA A 139 -11.54 18.86 2.65
N THR A 140 -12.53 18.02 2.88
CA THR A 140 -12.72 17.29 4.14
C THR A 140 -12.84 15.79 3.87
N ASP A 141 -11.99 15.01 4.51
CA ASP A 141 -11.90 13.56 4.33
C ASP A 141 -12.22 12.86 5.65
N LEU A 142 -13.23 11.99 5.65
CA LEU A 142 -13.64 11.23 6.82
C LEU A 142 -13.57 9.73 6.56
N HIS A 143 -12.78 9.02 7.37
CA HIS A 143 -12.50 7.60 7.20
C HIS A 143 -13.01 6.78 8.38
N PHE A 144 -13.71 5.68 8.07
CA PHE A 144 -14.16 4.70 9.05
C PHE A 144 -13.58 3.34 8.68
N ASP A 145 -12.65 2.87 9.50
CA ASP A 145 -11.92 1.62 9.27
C ASP A 145 -12.15 0.62 10.41
N VAL A 146 -12.28 -0.64 10.04
CA VAL A 146 -12.23 -1.78 10.95
C VAL A 146 -11.22 -2.78 10.42
N GLY A 147 -10.55 -3.48 11.33
CA GLY A 147 -9.51 -4.39 10.88
C GLY A 147 -8.92 -5.28 11.96
N LEU A 148 -7.92 -6.05 11.53
CA LEU A 148 -7.25 -7.06 12.33
C LEU A 148 -5.74 -6.88 12.23
N VAL A 149 -5.07 -7.03 13.38
CA VAL A 149 -3.62 -7.04 13.52
C VAL A 149 -3.18 -8.44 13.92
N GLY A 150 -2.05 -8.92 13.37
CA GLY A 150 -1.42 -10.18 13.75
C GLY A 150 -1.75 -11.35 12.82
N PRO A 151 -1.61 -12.62 13.25
CA PRO A 151 -1.71 -13.80 12.38
C PRO A 151 -3.03 -13.90 11.59
N SER A 152 -4.11 -13.37 12.15
CA SER A 152 -5.44 -13.33 11.52
C SER A 152 -5.53 -12.42 10.28
N SER A 153 -4.53 -11.57 10.05
CA SER A 153 -4.38 -10.79 8.81
C SER A 153 -3.90 -11.61 7.61
N LEU A 154 -3.55 -12.90 7.81
CA LEU A 154 -3.06 -13.82 6.79
C LEU A 154 -1.79 -13.36 6.05
N ALA A 155 -1.05 -12.38 6.59
CA ALA A 155 0.16 -11.85 5.97
C ALA A 155 1.20 -12.92 5.67
N ASP A 156 1.41 -13.86 6.59
CA ASP A 156 2.38 -14.96 6.45
C ASP A 156 2.02 -15.92 5.28
N SER A 157 0.73 -16.14 5.02
CA SER A 157 0.26 -16.93 3.87
C SER A 157 0.42 -16.18 2.55
N LEU A 158 0.09 -14.89 2.52
CA LEU A 158 0.23 -14.05 1.31
C LEU A 158 1.71 -13.87 0.93
N GLN A 159 2.59 -13.63 1.91
CA GLN A 159 4.02 -13.50 1.68
C GLN A 159 4.63 -14.80 1.14
N ARG A 160 4.23 -15.96 1.68
CA ARG A 160 4.69 -17.27 1.16
C ARG A 160 4.23 -17.55 -0.25
N GLU A 161 3.02 -17.14 -0.61
CA GLU A 161 2.51 -17.33 -1.98
C GLU A 161 3.21 -16.38 -2.96
N ALA A 162 3.39 -15.11 -2.59
CA ALA A 162 4.14 -14.15 -3.39
C ALA A 162 5.60 -14.59 -3.63
N HIS A 163 6.22 -15.29 -2.67
CA HIS A 163 7.57 -15.86 -2.82
C HIS A 163 7.62 -17.21 -3.56
N ARG A 164 6.48 -17.84 -3.84
CA ARG A 164 6.40 -19.14 -4.54
C ARG A 164 6.31 -18.96 -6.06
N VAL A 165 5.77 -17.83 -6.51
CA VAL A 165 5.59 -17.49 -7.94
C VAL A 165 6.90 -17.02 -8.57
#